data_AF-A0A8T1X462-F1
#
_entry.id   AF-A0A8T1X462-F1
#
_cell.length_a   1.000
_cell.length_b   1.000
_cell.length_c   1.000
_cell.angle_alpha   90.00
_cell.angle_beta   90.00
_cell.angle_gamma   90.00
#
_symmetry.space_group_name_H-M   'P 1'
#
loop_
_entity.id
_entity.type
_entity.pdbx_description
1 polymer ?
#
loop_
_entity_poly.entity_id
_entity_poly.type
_entity_poly.pdbx_seq_one_letter_code
_entity_poly.pdbx_strand_id
1 'polypeptide(L)'
;MATSAGKVATAAWRRAPLSRILERHALLCSVPKRSCNTLFVKSQQKSFSGFELLFLGTSAGSPSVRRNPTGVCLRLARSNWMFDCAEGSLRQLMKSTVRVPLTTKFFISHLHGDHLYGLPGILCTLDNHNAEYKDPVTKENAARRIDVYGPLGLFSYLNTAFSTCSTRLTNLQVTVHELVNSDLLSEMTVYEKFMRNAPVHPSLTREWIHAQSDGNGDVTGPKALGRKVAILGDSADSSRMFDIAQNCDILVHEATLSHRMVKQAVHRGHSTARMAGYAAKKMNAKILALTHFSHRFRHWSVDAGNCRTTLHLALEAQESFGKRAVVPASDFLRIPVPRPPHE
;
A
#
# COMPACT_ATOMS: atom_id res chain seq x y z
N MET A 1 -44.93 47.41 -4.93
CA MET A 1 -44.42 46.41 -5.89
C MET A 1 -42.99 46.77 -6.25
N ALA A 2 -42.01 46.04 -5.72
CA ALA A 2 -40.62 46.14 -6.15
C ALA A 2 -39.98 44.76 -5.94
N THR A 3 -39.78 44.02 -7.03
CA THR A 3 -39.09 42.72 -7.04
C THR A 3 -37.72 42.91 -7.67
N SER A 4 -36.66 42.82 -6.85
CA SER A 4 -35.28 42.78 -7.31
C SER A 4 -34.96 41.36 -7.81
N ALA A 5 -34.96 41.16 -9.13
CA ALA A 5 -34.50 39.93 -9.74
C ALA A 5 -32.96 39.87 -9.71
N GLY A 6 -32.41 38.92 -8.96
CA GLY A 6 -30.97 38.64 -8.92
C GLY A 6 -30.44 38.19 -10.29
N LYS A 7 -29.35 38.81 -10.75
CA LYS A 7 -28.64 38.38 -11.95
C LYS A 7 -27.96 37.03 -11.69
N VAL A 8 -28.49 35.96 -12.29
CA VAL A 8 -27.78 34.69 -12.44
C VAL A 8 -26.67 34.91 -13.46
N ALA A 9 -25.41 34.90 -13.00
CA ALA A 9 -24.27 34.91 -13.90
C ALA A 9 -24.11 33.51 -14.52
N THR A 10 -24.56 33.36 -15.77
CA THR A 10 -24.25 32.18 -16.58
C THR A 10 -22.81 32.30 -17.06
N ALA A 11 -21.90 31.46 -16.52
CA ALA A 11 -20.55 31.35 -17.06
C ALA A 11 -20.63 30.78 -18.48
N ALA A 12 -20.33 31.60 -19.49
CA ALA A 12 -20.22 31.14 -20.86
C ALA A 12 -19.08 30.13 -20.98
N TRP A 13 -19.41 28.87 -21.25
CA TRP A 13 -18.43 27.84 -21.58
C TRP A 13 -17.61 28.31 -22.78
N ARG A 14 -16.31 28.54 -22.59
CA ARG A 14 -15.40 28.78 -23.73
C ARG A 14 -15.20 27.46 -24.47
N ARG A 15 -15.93 27.27 -25.57
CA ARG A 15 -15.62 26.22 -26.56
C ARG A 15 -14.39 26.69 -27.36
N ALA A 16 -13.21 26.19 -27.01
CA ALA A 16 -12.06 26.35 -27.89
C ALA A 16 -12.20 25.34 -29.04
N PRO A 17 -12.20 25.77 -30.31
CA PRO A 17 -12.17 24.84 -31.42
C PRO A 17 -10.86 24.05 -31.35
N LEU A 18 -10.95 22.72 -31.42
CA LEU A 18 -9.82 21.77 -31.40
C LEU A 18 -8.91 21.88 -32.65
N SER A 19 -9.05 22.92 -33.47
CA SER A 19 -8.37 23.13 -34.75
C SER A 19 -6.88 23.49 -34.64
N ARG A 20 -6.26 23.31 -33.46
CA ARG A 20 -4.81 23.55 -33.24
C ARG A 20 -4.00 22.28 -32.96
N ILE A 21 -4.58 21.10 -33.11
CA ILE A 21 -3.79 19.86 -33.16
C ILE A 21 -3.41 19.64 -34.63
N LEU A 22 -2.31 20.27 -35.07
CA LEU A 22 -1.67 19.94 -36.33
C LEU A 22 -1.27 18.46 -36.28
N GLU A 23 -1.69 17.73 -37.31
CA GLU A 23 -1.67 16.28 -37.45
C GLU A 23 -0.39 15.63 -36.91
N ARG A 24 -0.53 14.86 -35.84
CA ARG A 24 0.38 13.75 -35.54
C ARG A 24 -0.34 12.49 -35.99
N HIS A 25 0.12 11.85 -37.07
CA HIS A 25 -0.44 10.59 -37.50
C HIS A 25 -0.22 9.54 -36.40
N ALA A 26 -1.29 9.16 -35.70
CA ALA A 26 -1.30 8.01 -34.82
C ALA A 26 -1.82 6.80 -35.62
N LEU A 27 -0.92 5.88 -35.98
CA LEU A 27 -1.30 4.60 -36.55
C LEU A 27 -1.88 3.72 -35.43
N LEU A 28 -3.20 3.58 -35.38
CA LEU A 28 -3.87 2.61 -34.54
C LEU A 28 -3.88 1.26 -35.26
N CYS A 29 -2.98 0.37 -34.87
CA CYS A 29 -2.99 -1.01 -35.31
C CYS A 29 -3.71 -1.87 -34.26
N SER A 30 -4.82 -2.51 -34.62
CA SER A 30 -5.42 -3.54 -33.78
C SER A 30 -4.57 -4.82 -33.85
N VAL A 31 -4.20 -5.38 -32.70
CA VAL A 31 -3.62 -6.72 -32.66
C VAL A 31 -4.69 -7.72 -33.14
N PRO A 32 -4.39 -8.63 -34.07
CA PRO A 32 -5.32 -9.69 -34.44
C PRO A 32 -5.81 -10.41 -33.19
N LYS A 33 -7.12 -10.71 -33.15
CA LYS A 33 -7.84 -11.37 -32.06
C LYS A 33 -7.35 -12.81 -31.86
N ARG A 34 -6.08 -13.01 -31.46
CA ARG A 34 -5.42 -14.29 -31.13
C ARG A 34 -4.01 -14.06 -30.56
N SER A 35 -3.92 -13.45 -29.38
CA SER A 35 -2.85 -13.76 -28.41
C SER A 35 -3.17 -13.36 -26.97
N CYS A 36 -4.44 -13.19 -26.60
CA CYS A 36 -4.88 -13.21 -25.21
C CYS A 36 -4.85 -14.64 -24.64
N ASN A 37 -3.82 -15.41 -24.96
CA ASN A 37 -3.39 -16.41 -24.00
C ASN A 37 -2.67 -15.60 -22.94
N THR A 38 -3.40 -15.26 -21.88
CA THR A 38 -2.82 -15.19 -20.55
C THR A 38 -1.81 -16.32 -20.53
N LEU A 39 -0.51 -16.00 -20.49
CA LEU A 39 0.48 -17.01 -20.17
C LEU A 39 0.03 -17.48 -18.79
N PHE A 40 -0.73 -18.59 -18.78
CA PHE A 40 -0.88 -19.43 -17.62
C PHE A 40 0.53 -19.93 -17.40
N VAL A 41 1.34 -19.09 -16.76
CA VAL A 41 2.48 -19.54 -16.01
C VAL A 41 1.84 -20.54 -15.08
N LYS A 42 2.02 -21.82 -15.39
CA LYS A 42 1.81 -22.91 -14.45
C LYS A 42 2.78 -22.63 -13.33
N SER A 43 2.38 -21.75 -12.43
CA SER A 43 3.10 -21.51 -11.22
C SER A 43 3.06 -22.86 -10.52
N GLN A 44 4.22 -23.42 -10.24
CA GLN A 44 4.38 -24.42 -9.19
C GLN A 44 3.97 -23.73 -7.87
N GLN A 45 2.67 -23.49 -7.70
CA GLN A 45 2.14 -22.81 -6.53
C GLN A 45 2.30 -23.79 -5.39
N LYS A 46 3.26 -23.52 -4.50
CA LYS A 46 3.17 -24.04 -3.14
C LYS A 46 1.78 -23.70 -2.62
N SER A 47 1.13 -24.70 -2.01
CA SER A 47 -0.19 -24.55 -1.43
C SER A 47 -0.17 -23.42 -0.40
N PHE A 48 -1.25 -22.64 -0.35
CA PHE A 48 -1.37 -21.54 0.60
C PHE A 48 -1.38 -22.08 2.03
N SER A 49 -0.36 -21.74 2.81
CA SER A 49 -0.16 -22.22 4.19
C SER A 49 -1.04 -21.51 5.24
N GLY A 50 -1.97 -20.66 4.81
CA GLY A 50 -2.87 -19.90 5.68
C GLY A 50 -2.30 -18.57 6.20
N PHE A 51 -1.02 -18.28 5.97
CA PHE A 51 -0.38 -17.00 6.34
C PHE A 51 0.85 -16.73 5.44
N GLU A 52 0.73 -15.78 4.53
CA GLU A 52 1.80 -15.40 3.60
C GLU A 52 1.80 -13.89 3.31
N LEU A 53 2.97 -13.35 2.99
CA LEU A 53 3.10 -12.05 2.35
C LEU A 53 3.04 -12.23 0.83
N LEU A 54 2.25 -11.41 0.15
CA LEU A 54 2.19 -11.30 -1.29
C LEU A 54 2.56 -9.87 -1.70
N PHE A 55 3.64 -9.72 -2.45
CA PHE A 55 4.04 -8.42 -3.00
C PHE A 55 3.23 -8.15 -4.27
N LEU A 56 2.45 -7.09 -4.30
CA LEU A 56 1.63 -6.69 -5.45
C LEU A 56 2.35 -5.65 -6.30
N GLY A 57 3.21 -4.85 -5.67
CA GLY A 57 4.06 -3.89 -6.35
C GLY A 57 5.29 -3.55 -5.51
N THR A 58 6.40 -3.36 -6.21
CA THR A 58 7.75 -3.25 -5.61
C THR A 58 8.55 -2.05 -6.12
N SER A 59 7.91 -1.14 -6.85
CA SER A 59 8.53 0.04 -7.44
C SER A 59 8.40 1.28 -6.56
N ALA A 60 9.44 2.12 -6.55
CA ALA A 60 9.42 3.42 -5.87
C ALA A 60 9.02 4.58 -6.79
N GLY A 61 8.19 5.48 -6.28
CA GLY A 61 7.77 6.75 -6.90
C GLY A 61 6.78 6.63 -8.05
N SER A 62 6.96 5.67 -8.95
CA SER A 62 6.12 5.51 -10.14
C SER A 62 6.09 4.08 -10.66
N PRO A 63 5.13 3.71 -11.53
CA PRO A 63 5.12 2.40 -12.18
C PRO A 63 6.24 2.26 -13.21
N SER A 64 6.65 1.02 -13.48
CA SER A 64 7.39 0.65 -14.70
C SER A 64 6.63 -0.42 -15.45
N VAL A 65 7.10 -0.70 -16.67
CA VAL A 65 6.66 -1.86 -17.46
C VAL A 65 6.70 -3.18 -16.67
N ARG A 66 7.60 -3.32 -15.68
CA ARG A 66 7.84 -4.58 -14.97
C ARG A 66 7.45 -4.58 -13.49
N ARG A 67 7.24 -3.42 -12.87
CA ARG A 67 6.91 -3.29 -11.44
C ARG A 67 5.83 -2.23 -11.24
N ASN A 68 4.76 -2.62 -10.56
CA ASN A 68 3.75 -1.73 -10.03
C ASN A 68 4.33 -0.93 -8.83
N PRO A 69 3.79 0.27 -8.52
CA PRO A 69 4.14 0.96 -7.29
C PRO A 69 3.68 0.19 -6.05
N THR A 70 4.14 0.61 -4.88
CA THR A 70 4.06 -0.11 -3.61
C THR A 70 2.71 -0.73 -3.31
N GLY A 71 2.73 -2.01 -2.93
CA GLY A 71 1.57 -2.67 -2.35
C GLY A 71 1.96 -4.06 -1.85
N VAL A 72 1.68 -4.35 -0.59
CA VAL A 72 1.93 -5.65 0.03
C VAL A 72 0.64 -6.17 0.63
N CYS A 73 0.24 -7.38 0.27
CA CYS A 73 -0.92 -8.07 0.80
C CYS A 73 -0.47 -9.12 1.82
N LEU A 74 -0.85 -8.95 3.08
CA LEU A 74 -0.79 -10.01 4.08
C LEU A 74 -2.04 -10.87 3.93
N ARG A 75 -1.87 -12.07 3.38
CA ARG A 75 -2.95 -13.01 3.13
C ARG A 75 -3.07 -13.97 4.31
N LEU A 76 -4.22 -13.93 4.98
CA LEU A 76 -4.60 -14.80 6.08
C LEU A 76 -5.62 -15.85 5.59
N ALA A 77 -5.87 -16.87 6.40
CA ALA A 77 -6.77 -17.97 6.04
C ALA A 77 -8.18 -17.50 5.61
N ARG A 78 -8.69 -16.41 6.19
CA ARG A 78 -10.07 -15.92 5.97
C ARG A 78 -10.18 -14.44 5.61
N SER A 79 -9.06 -13.71 5.53
CA SER A 79 -9.05 -12.28 5.24
C SER A 79 -7.72 -11.88 4.61
N ASN A 80 -7.72 -10.73 3.92
CA ASN A 80 -6.50 -10.11 3.43
C ASN A 80 -6.37 -8.71 4.02
N TRP A 81 -5.15 -8.34 4.38
CA TRP A 81 -4.80 -7.00 4.82
C TRP A 81 -3.81 -6.39 3.83
N MET A 82 -4.10 -5.18 3.39
CA MET A 82 -3.27 -4.43 2.45
C MET A 82 -2.39 -3.44 3.20
N PHE A 83 -1.10 -3.45 2.92
CA PHE A 83 -0.12 -2.47 3.38
C PHE A 83 0.32 -1.67 2.15
N ASP A 84 -0.04 -0.39 2.19
CA ASP A 84 -0.13 0.52 1.06
C ASP A 84 -1.06 0.01 -0.07
N CYS A 85 -1.62 0.95 -0.81
CA CYS A 85 -2.54 0.69 -1.91
C CYS A 85 -2.32 1.73 -3.02
N ALA A 86 -1.19 1.64 -3.68
CA ALA A 86 -0.85 2.50 -4.80
C ALA A 86 -1.74 2.30 -6.03
N GLU A 87 -1.62 3.19 -7.00
CA GLU A 87 -2.22 3.02 -8.32
C GLU A 87 -1.92 1.63 -8.89
N GLY A 88 -2.92 1.01 -9.53
CA GLY A 88 -2.79 -0.32 -10.12
C GLY A 88 -2.91 -1.49 -9.13
N SER A 89 -2.94 -1.27 -7.82
CA SER A 89 -3.03 -2.34 -6.81
C SER A 89 -4.22 -3.27 -7.01
N LEU A 90 -5.40 -2.74 -7.37
CA LEU A 90 -6.58 -3.56 -7.70
C LEU A 90 -6.31 -4.51 -8.88
N ARG A 91 -5.68 -4.03 -9.95
CA ARG A 91 -5.34 -4.85 -11.11
C ARG A 91 -4.33 -5.94 -10.73
N GLN A 92 -3.38 -5.63 -9.86
CA GLN A 92 -2.42 -6.61 -9.36
C GLN A 92 -3.12 -7.66 -8.47
N LEU A 93 -4.04 -7.26 -7.58
CA LEU A 93 -4.85 -8.20 -6.81
C LEU A 93 -5.66 -9.14 -7.72
N MET A 94 -6.32 -8.62 -8.75
CA MET A 94 -7.08 -9.42 -9.72
C MET A 94 -6.22 -10.40 -10.52
N LYS A 95 -4.96 -10.08 -10.79
CA LYS A 95 -4.00 -11.00 -11.43
C LYS A 95 -3.45 -12.06 -10.47
N SER A 96 -3.63 -11.87 -9.17
CA SER A 96 -3.10 -12.76 -8.14
C SER A 96 -4.08 -13.90 -7.80
N THR A 97 -3.71 -14.75 -6.84
CA THR A 97 -4.61 -15.79 -6.30
C THR A 97 -5.49 -15.31 -5.15
N VAL A 98 -5.39 -14.02 -4.79
CA VAL A 98 -6.13 -13.43 -3.68
C VAL A 98 -7.57 -13.15 -4.09
N ARG A 99 -8.51 -13.61 -3.26
CA ARG A 99 -9.92 -13.24 -3.41
C ARG A 99 -10.08 -11.78 -2.97
N VAL A 100 -10.23 -10.88 -3.94
CA VAL A 100 -10.38 -9.43 -3.71
C VAL A 100 -11.40 -9.12 -2.61
N PRO A 101 -12.62 -9.72 -2.59
CA PRO A 101 -13.62 -9.38 -1.58
C PRO A 101 -13.18 -9.68 -0.15
N LEU A 102 -12.21 -10.59 0.09
CA LEU A 102 -11.73 -10.89 1.44
C LEU A 102 -10.78 -9.82 2.01
N THR A 103 -10.49 -8.78 1.24
CA THR A 103 -9.68 -7.64 1.68
C THR A 103 -10.51 -6.75 2.60
N THR A 104 -10.12 -6.68 3.87
CA THR A 104 -10.94 -6.07 4.94
C THR A 104 -10.24 -4.94 5.68
N LYS A 105 -8.90 -4.89 5.60
CA LYS A 105 -8.10 -3.86 6.26
C LYS A 105 -7.06 -3.29 5.31
N PHE A 106 -6.87 -1.98 5.39
CA PHE A 106 -5.85 -1.23 4.65
C PHE A 106 -5.00 -0.46 5.64
N PHE A 107 -3.68 -0.50 5.48
CA PHE A 107 -2.71 0.22 6.30
C PHE A 107 -1.86 1.08 5.37
N ILE A 108 -2.06 2.39 5.41
CA ILE A 108 -1.34 3.36 4.57
C ILE A 108 -0.20 3.94 5.40
N SER A 109 1.02 3.75 4.94
CA SER A 109 2.22 4.21 5.63
C SER A 109 2.32 5.75 5.65
N HIS A 110 2.11 6.39 4.50
CA HIS A 110 2.15 7.84 4.32
C HIS A 110 1.36 8.27 3.07
N LEU A 111 1.21 9.59 2.86
CA LEU A 111 0.27 10.15 1.87
C LEU A 111 0.88 10.41 0.48
N HIS A 112 2.02 9.81 0.14
CA HIS A 112 2.52 9.88 -1.24
C HIS A 112 1.69 9.02 -2.19
N GLY A 113 1.54 9.51 -3.44
CA GLY A 113 0.62 8.94 -4.42
C GLY A 113 0.89 7.48 -4.77
N ASP A 114 2.15 7.10 -4.82
CA ASP A 114 2.64 5.74 -5.04
C ASP A 114 2.46 4.80 -3.83
N HIS A 115 1.74 5.24 -2.80
CA HIS A 115 1.29 4.43 -1.67
C HIS A 115 -0.23 4.47 -1.44
N LEU A 116 -0.97 5.48 -1.95
CA LEU A 116 -2.42 5.57 -1.68
C LEU A 116 -3.35 5.78 -2.89
N TYR A 117 -2.87 6.15 -4.07
CA TYR A 117 -3.78 6.56 -5.17
C TYR A 117 -4.69 5.46 -5.71
N GLY A 118 -4.40 4.18 -5.41
CA GLY A 118 -5.29 3.08 -5.75
C GLY A 118 -6.45 2.87 -4.77
N LEU A 119 -6.39 3.50 -3.59
CA LEU A 119 -7.31 3.25 -2.49
C LEU A 119 -8.77 3.60 -2.81
N PRO A 120 -9.11 4.75 -3.43
CA PRO A 120 -10.50 5.04 -3.77
C PRO A 120 -11.10 4.00 -4.72
N GLY A 121 -10.34 3.62 -5.76
CA GLY A 121 -10.81 2.69 -6.79
C GLY A 121 -11.03 1.26 -6.27
N ILE A 122 -10.16 0.79 -5.37
CA ILE A 122 -10.36 -0.54 -4.76
C ILE A 122 -11.56 -0.57 -3.84
N LEU A 123 -11.85 0.51 -3.10
CA LEU A 123 -13.02 0.59 -2.22
C LEU A 123 -14.33 0.56 -3.03
N CYS A 124 -14.42 1.31 -4.13
CA CYS A 124 -15.59 1.24 -5.03
C CYS A 124 -15.78 -0.18 -5.62
N THR A 125 -14.68 -0.85 -5.96
CA THR A 125 -14.74 -2.22 -6.49
C THR A 125 -15.17 -3.23 -5.42
N LEU A 126 -14.69 -3.07 -4.19
CA LEU A 126 -15.12 -3.88 -3.06
C LEU A 126 -16.60 -3.68 -2.76
N ASP A 127 -17.12 -2.46 -2.88
CA ASP A 127 -18.55 -2.17 -2.69
C ASP A 127 -19.41 -2.94 -3.69
N ASN A 128 -19.04 -2.91 -4.97
CA ASN A 128 -19.72 -3.70 -6.01
C ASN A 128 -19.64 -5.21 -5.74
N HIS A 129 -18.49 -5.71 -5.30
CA HIS A 129 -18.31 -7.14 -5.02
C HIS A 129 -19.01 -7.64 -3.74
N ASN A 130 -19.41 -6.75 -2.83
CA ASN A 130 -20.06 -7.10 -1.58
C ASN A 130 -21.58 -6.85 -1.60
N ALA A 131 -22.20 -6.65 -2.76
CA ALA A 131 -23.65 -6.47 -2.89
C ALA A 131 -24.48 -7.63 -2.29
N GLU A 132 -23.95 -8.86 -2.34
CA GLU A 132 -24.58 -10.05 -1.77
C GLU A 132 -23.94 -10.50 -0.44
N TYR A 133 -23.16 -9.63 0.19
CA TYR A 133 -22.53 -9.95 1.47
C TYR A 133 -23.59 -10.16 2.56
N LYS A 134 -23.45 -11.28 3.28
CA LYS A 134 -24.25 -11.61 4.45
C LYS A 134 -23.36 -11.65 5.68
N ASP A 135 -23.83 -11.07 6.77
CA ASP A 135 -23.12 -11.12 8.03
C ASP A 135 -22.90 -12.60 8.44
N PRO A 136 -21.67 -13.01 8.82
CA PRO A 136 -21.37 -14.40 9.13
C PRO A 136 -22.17 -14.94 10.32
N VAL A 137 -22.57 -14.07 11.24
CA VAL A 137 -23.28 -14.38 12.48
C VAL A 137 -24.79 -14.31 12.25
N THR A 138 -25.32 -13.16 11.80
CA THR A 138 -26.78 -12.97 11.66
C THR A 138 -27.36 -13.55 10.37
N LYS A 139 -26.53 -13.81 9.35
CA LYS A 139 -26.93 -14.26 7.99
C LYS A 139 -27.79 -13.27 7.20
N GLU A 140 -27.95 -12.06 7.69
CA GLU A 140 -28.71 -10.99 7.02
C GLU A 140 -27.81 -10.18 6.08
N ASN A 141 -28.43 -9.51 5.13
CA ASN A 141 -27.72 -8.55 4.28
C ASN A 141 -27.25 -7.39 5.15
N ALA A 142 -25.95 -7.12 5.13
CA ALA A 142 -25.36 -6.05 5.91
C ALA A 142 -24.26 -5.35 5.11
N ALA A 143 -23.96 -4.11 5.44
CA ALA A 143 -22.78 -3.44 4.91
C ALA A 143 -21.53 -4.09 5.50
N ARG A 144 -20.61 -4.51 4.64
CA ARG A 144 -19.37 -5.13 5.09
C ARG A 144 -18.43 -4.09 5.67
N ARG A 145 -17.96 -4.32 6.90
CA ARG A 145 -16.96 -3.47 7.54
C ARG A 145 -15.61 -3.53 6.83
N ILE A 146 -15.05 -2.35 6.54
CA ILE A 146 -13.69 -2.15 6.04
C ILE A 146 -13.00 -1.11 6.93
N ASP A 147 -11.82 -1.44 7.46
CA ASP A 147 -11.02 -0.50 8.24
C ASP A 147 -9.81 0.00 7.43
N VAL A 148 -9.60 1.31 7.41
CA VAL A 148 -8.48 1.96 6.72
C VAL A 148 -7.67 2.75 7.73
N TYR A 149 -6.46 2.32 8.01
CA TYR A 149 -5.54 2.94 8.95
C TYR A 149 -4.49 3.77 8.20
N GLY A 150 -4.11 4.92 8.73
CA GLY A 150 -2.99 5.70 8.20
C GLY A 150 -2.81 7.04 8.89
N PRO A 151 -1.99 7.95 8.34
CA PRO A 151 -1.68 9.23 8.99
C PRO A 151 -2.83 10.24 8.85
N LEU A 152 -2.72 11.34 9.60
CA LEU A 152 -3.58 12.51 9.47
C LEU A 152 -3.61 13.00 8.02
N GLY A 153 -4.81 13.20 7.47
CA GLY A 153 -5.07 13.63 6.10
C GLY A 153 -5.61 12.52 5.21
N LEU A 154 -5.46 11.25 5.60
CA LEU A 154 -6.03 10.10 4.89
C LEU A 154 -7.55 10.19 4.81
N PHE A 155 -8.23 10.58 5.89
CA PHE A 155 -9.68 10.77 5.88
C PHE A 155 -10.07 11.84 4.88
N SER A 156 -9.39 12.99 4.91
CA SER A 156 -9.69 14.11 4.01
C SER A 156 -9.47 13.75 2.53
N TYR A 157 -8.43 12.96 2.23
CA TYR A 157 -8.18 12.45 0.88
C TYR A 157 -9.35 11.61 0.36
N LEU A 158 -9.78 10.58 1.11
CA LEU A 158 -10.92 9.74 0.72
C LEU A 158 -12.22 10.53 0.67
N ASN A 159 -12.44 11.38 1.67
CA ASN A 159 -13.62 12.23 1.79
C ASN A 159 -13.76 13.15 0.58
N THR A 160 -12.66 13.80 0.18
CA THR A 160 -12.63 14.67 -0.99
C THR A 160 -12.88 13.86 -2.25
N ALA A 161 -12.15 12.76 -2.47
CA ALA A 161 -12.29 11.91 -3.64
C ALA A 161 -13.74 11.41 -3.83
N PHE A 162 -14.37 10.93 -2.76
CA PHE A 162 -15.75 10.44 -2.82
C PHE A 162 -16.76 11.56 -2.99
N SER A 163 -16.59 12.68 -2.28
CA SER A 163 -17.49 13.84 -2.41
C SER A 163 -17.44 14.44 -3.81
N THR A 164 -16.24 14.64 -4.38
CA THR A 164 -16.09 15.22 -5.73
C THR A 164 -16.62 14.30 -6.81
N CYS A 165 -16.50 12.99 -6.63
CA CYS A 165 -16.98 11.99 -7.57
C CYS A 165 -18.43 11.56 -7.31
N SER A 166 -19.11 12.16 -6.33
CA SER A 166 -20.47 11.75 -5.90
C SER A 166 -20.59 10.24 -5.60
N THR A 167 -19.51 9.63 -5.11
CA THR A 167 -19.43 8.19 -4.84
C THR A 167 -20.20 7.87 -3.57
N ARG A 168 -21.16 6.95 -3.62
CA ARG A 168 -21.83 6.40 -2.42
C ARG A 168 -21.56 4.92 -2.32
N LEU A 169 -20.98 4.49 -1.21
CA LEU A 169 -20.82 3.08 -0.88
C LEU A 169 -22.07 2.63 -0.12
N THR A 170 -22.77 1.61 -0.62
CA THR A 170 -24.00 1.09 -0.01
C THR A 170 -23.81 -0.28 0.63
N ASN A 171 -22.80 -1.01 0.19
CA ASN A 171 -22.51 -2.38 0.62
C ASN A 171 -21.28 -2.45 1.53
N LEU A 172 -20.56 -1.34 1.71
CA LEU A 172 -19.45 -1.20 2.65
C LEU A 172 -19.76 -0.19 3.74
N GLN A 173 -19.27 -0.50 4.94
CA GLN A 173 -19.09 0.46 6.01
C GLN A 173 -17.60 0.72 6.18
N VAL A 174 -17.11 1.86 5.68
CA VAL A 174 -15.69 2.21 5.70
C VAL A 174 -15.40 3.10 6.91
N THR A 175 -14.50 2.63 7.79
CA THR A 175 -13.99 3.40 8.93
C THR A 175 -12.54 3.75 8.69
N VAL A 176 -12.23 5.05 8.68
CA VAL A 176 -10.88 5.58 8.54
C VAL A 176 -10.33 5.91 9.93
N HIS A 177 -9.25 5.22 10.29
CA HIS A 177 -8.53 5.35 11.55
C HIS A 177 -7.27 6.17 11.31
N GLU A 178 -7.28 7.43 11.74
CA GLU A 178 -6.08 8.27 11.66
C GLU A 178 -5.22 8.11 12.91
N LEU A 179 -3.95 7.75 12.69
CA LEU A 179 -2.95 7.57 13.73
C LEU A 179 -2.37 8.93 14.10
N VAL A 180 -2.52 9.33 15.36
CA VAL A 180 -2.09 10.64 15.88
C VAL A 180 -1.32 10.48 17.17
N ASN A 181 -0.23 11.26 17.31
CA ASN A 181 0.39 11.50 18.60
C ASN A 181 -0.24 12.73 19.26
N SER A 182 -0.28 12.78 20.59
CA SER A 182 -0.72 13.96 21.36
C SER A 182 0.05 15.22 20.94
N ASP A 183 1.36 15.09 20.74
CA ASP A 183 2.24 16.21 20.39
C ASP A 183 1.93 16.74 18.97
N LEU A 184 1.63 15.83 18.03
CA LEU A 184 1.22 16.17 16.66
C LEU A 184 -0.05 17.00 16.63
N LEU A 185 -0.99 16.77 17.55
CA LEU A 185 -2.24 17.55 17.62
C LEU A 185 -2.00 18.99 18.09
N SER A 186 -0.95 19.23 18.88
CA SER A 186 -0.60 20.55 19.40
C SER A 186 0.13 21.43 18.37
N GLU A 187 0.88 20.82 17.45
CA GLU A 187 1.71 21.50 16.45
C GLU A 187 1.13 21.48 15.03
N MET A 188 -0.19 21.26 14.88
CA MET A 188 -0.82 21.17 13.56
C MET A 188 -0.67 22.46 12.73
N THR A 189 -0.27 22.29 11.48
CA THR A 189 -0.27 23.32 10.44
C THR A 189 -1.69 23.81 10.15
N VAL A 190 -1.80 25.00 9.54
CA VAL A 190 -3.09 25.55 9.07
C VAL A 190 -3.78 24.59 8.11
N TYR A 191 -3.00 23.92 7.25
CA TYR A 191 -3.51 22.93 6.30
C TYR A 191 -4.10 21.71 7.02
N GLU A 192 -3.41 21.17 8.02
CA GLU A 192 -3.93 20.03 8.81
C GLU A 192 -5.18 20.40 9.61
N LYS A 193 -5.25 21.63 10.15
CA LYS A 193 -6.45 22.16 10.79
C LYS A 193 -7.62 22.24 9.81
N PHE A 194 -7.39 22.68 8.57
CA PHE A 194 -8.40 22.69 7.52
C PHE A 194 -8.87 21.27 7.18
N MET A 195 -7.95 20.32 6.95
CA MET A 195 -8.25 18.92 6.66
C MET A 195 -9.04 18.26 7.81
N ARG A 196 -8.76 18.65 9.06
CA ARG A 196 -9.52 18.18 10.23
C ARG A 196 -10.99 18.57 10.18
N ASN A 197 -11.31 19.76 9.65
CA ASN A 197 -12.66 20.31 9.59
C ASN A 197 -13.38 19.99 8.27
N ALA A 198 -12.86 19.06 7.46
CA ALA A 198 -13.50 18.66 6.21
C ALA A 198 -14.92 18.09 6.48
N PRO A 199 -15.95 18.47 5.69
CA PRO A 199 -17.29 17.91 5.82
C PRO A 199 -17.28 16.40 5.66
N VAL A 200 -17.96 15.67 6.54
CA VAL A 200 -17.93 14.20 6.55
C VAL A 200 -18.83 13.63 5.45
N HIS A 201 -18.25 12.83 4.56
CA HIS A 201 -18.95 12.09 3.54
C HIS A 201 -19.76 10.94 4.16
N PRO A 202 -21.04 10.72 3.79
CA PRO A 202 -21.91 9.74 4.46
C PRO A 202 -21.40 8.29 4.45
N SER A 203 -20.60 7.91 3.46
CA SER A 203 -20.01 6.56 3.35
C SER A 203 -18.75 6.35 4.18
N LEU A 204 -18.28 7.37 4.93
CA LEU A 204 -17.04 7.31 5.71
C LEU A 204 -17.32 7.63 7.17
N THR A 205 -16.76 6.82 8.05
CA THR A 205 -16.62 7.13 9.48
C THR A 205 -15.16 7.48 9.77
N ARG A 206 -14.90 8.44 10.67
CA ARG A 206 -13.56 8.83 11.10
C ARG A 206 -13.36 8.48 12.57
N GLU A 207 -12.28 7.77 12.87
CA GLU A 207 -11.85 7.43 14.22
C GLU A 207 -10.38 7.82 14.42
N TRP A 208 -10.00 8.08 15.67
CA TRP A 208 -8.65 8.48 16.05
C TRP A 208 -8.03 7.41 16.92
N ILE A 209 -6.83 6.98 16.57
CA ILE A 209 -6.04 6.09 17.41
C ILE A 209 -4.85 6.88 17.94
N HIS A 210 -4.86 7.11 19.25
CA HIS A 210 -3.79 7.79 19.94
C HIS A 210 -2.63 6.81 20.19
N ALA A 211 -1.41 7.20 19.83
CA ALA A 211 -0.23 6.35 19.92
C ALA A 211 0.07 5.79 21.34
N GLN A 212 -0.51 6.40 22.39
CA GLN A 212 -0.38 5.96 23.79
C GLN A 212 -1.35 4.85 24.19
N SER A 213 -2.28 4.46 23.32
CA SER A 213 -3.28 3.42 23.56
C SER A 213 -3.27 2.46 22.37
N ASP A 214 -2.85 1.21 22.59
CA ASP A 214 -3.00 0.15 21.61
C ASP A 214 -4.47 -0.26 21.37
N GLY A 215 -5.41 0.35 22.13
CA GLY A 215 -6.85 0.16 22.00
C GLY A 215 -7.33 -1.25 22.37
N ASN A 216 -6.42 -2.13 22.76
CA ASN A 216 -6.71 -3.54 23.05
C ASN A 216 -6.84 -3.83 24.54
N GLY A 217 -6.62 -2.83 25.41
CA GLY A 217 -6.45 -3.06 26.84
C GLY A 217 -5.18 -3.88 27.11
N ASP A 218 -4.73 -3.90 28.36
CA ASP A 218 -3.61 -4.75 28.75
C ASP A 218 -3.91 -6.21 28.36
N VAL A 219 -3.14 -6.77 27.42
CA VAL A 219 -3.22 -8.19 27.08
C VAL A 219 -2.56 -8.97 28.22
N THR A 220 -3.32 -9.20 29.29
CA THR A 220 -2.90 -9.95 30.47
C THR A 220 -2.99 -11.45 30.19
N GLY A 221 -2.02 -11.98 29.46
CA GLY A 221 -1.87 -13.41 29.23
C GLY A 221 -0.42 -13.77 28.88
N PRO A 222 0.01 -15.02 29.08
CA PRO A 222 1.34 -15.45 28.66
C PRO A 222 1.49 -15.22 27.15
N LYS A 223 2.56 -14.53 26.73
CA LYS A 223 2.87 -14.30 25.31
C LYS A 223 3.12 -15.63 24.63
N ALA A 224 2.10 -16.21 24.00
CA ALA A 224 2.28 -17.33 23.08
C ALA A 224 3.24 -16.90 21.96
N LEU A 225 4.18 -17.77 21.60
CA LEU A 225 5.09 -17.54 20.46
C LEU A 225 4.27 -17.47 19.17
N GLY A 226 3.98 -16.25 18.75
CA GLY A 226 3.25 -15.94 17.53
C GLY A 226 4.18 -15.70 16.32
N ARG A 227 3.57 -15.53 15.16
CA ARG A 227 4.27 -15.01 13.97
C ARG A 227 4.38 -13.50 14.11
N LYS A 228 5.57 -12.94 13.91
CA LYS A 228 5.81 -11.49 13.96
C LYS A 228 6.33 -11.00 12.61
N VAL A 229 5.52 -10.17 11.95
CA VAL A 229 5.89 -9.53 10.69
C VAL A 229 5.96 -8.01 10.91
N ALA A 230 7.06 -7.40 10.52
CA ALA A 230 7.24 -5.96 10.52
C ALA A 230 7.28 -5.46 9.06
N ILE A 231 6.42 -4.50 8.72
CA ILE A 231 6.36 -3.89 7.39
C ILE A 231 6.57 -2.40 7.57
N LEU A 232 7.69 -1.88 7.05
CA LEU A 232 8.02 -0.47 7.11
C LEU A 232 7.60 0.22 5.81
N GLY A 233 7.15 1.46 5.95
CA GLY A 233 7.04 2.39 4.83
C GLY A 233 8.39 3.06 4.51
N ASP A 234 8.32 4.12 3.73
CA ASP A 234 9.47 4.92 3.34
C ASP A 234 10.09 5.61 4.56
N SER A 235 11.41 5.44 4.74
CA SER A 235 12.14 6.10 5.80
C SER A 235 13.64 6.14 5.54
N ALA A 236 14.25 7.28 5.83
CA ALA A 236 15.71 7.42 5.94
C ALA A 236 16.26 6.95 7.31
N ASP A 237 15.41 6.77 8.31
CA ASP A 237 15.80 6.29 9.64
C ASP A 237 14.73 5.38 10.26
N SER A 238 15.09 4.11 10.44
CA SER A 238 14.21 3.08 11.01
C SER A 238 14.44 2.85 12.51
N SER A 239 15.28 3.66 13.16
CA SER A 239 15.68 3.51 14.56
C SER A 239 14.50 3.38 15.53
N ARG A 240 13.46 4.20 15.33
CA ARG A 240 12.23 4.19 16.17
C ARG A 240 11.46 2.87 16.11
N MET A 241 11.67 2.06 15.07
CA MET A 241 10.98 0.79 14.91
C MET A 241 11.74 -0.37 15.56
N PHE A 242 12.96 -0.18 16.05
CA PHE A 242 13.83 -1.27 16.51
C PHE A 242 13.17 -2.07 17.64
N ASP A 243 12.67 -1.40 18.67
CA ASP A 243 12.07 -2.06 19.84
C ASP A 243 10.76 -2.77 19.47
N ILE A 244 9.91 -2.12 18.68
CA ILE A 244 8.60 -2.66 18.27
C ILE A 244 8.79 -3.87 17.35
N ALA A 245 9.75 -3.83 16.43
CA ALA A 245 10.01 -4.88 15.45
C ALA A 245 11.00 -5.96 15.93
N GLN A 246 11.52 -5.86 17.16
CA GLN A 246 12.52 -6.79 17.69
C GLN A 246 12.09 -8.27 17.57
N ASN A 247 13.01 -9.12 17.13
CA ASN A 247 12.83 -10.55 16.90
C ASN A 247 11.70 -10.90 15.91
N CYS A 248 11.44 -10.07 14.90
CA CYS A 248 10.45 -10.40 13.87
C CYS A 248 10.90 -11.58 12.98
N ASP A 249 9.95 -12.40 12.55
CA ASP A 249 10.21 -13.47 11.58
C ASP A 249 10.57 -12.89 10.21
N ILE A 250 9.83 -11.86 9.79
CA ILE A 250 10.07 -11.18 8.53
C ILE A 250 10.04 -9.67 8.76
N LEU A 251 11.10 -9.01 8.27
CA LEU A 251 11.17 -7.57 8.10
C LEU A 251 11.00 -7.23 6.62
N VAL A 252 9.93 -6.51 6.27
CA VAL A 252 9.78 -5.87 4.95
C VAL A 252 10.29 -4.44 5.07
N HIS A 253 11.32 -4.10 4.30
CA HIS A 253 11.98 -2.80 4.37
C HIS A 253 12.22 -2.24 2.96
N GLU A 254 12.05 -0.94 2.78
CA GLU A 254 12.44 -0.32 1.52
C GLU A 254 13.97 -0.34 1.30
N ALA A 255 14.37 -0.49 0.04
CA ALA A 255 15.76 -0.36 -0.39
C ALA A 255 15.81 0.40 -1.71
N THR A 256 15.37 1.66 -1.66
CA THR A 256 15.19 2.51 -2.84
C THR A 256 16.48 2.66 -3.64
N LEU A 257 17.63 2.78 -2.98
CA LEU A 257 18.92 3.00 -3.61
C LEU A 257 20.04 2.07 -3.07
N SER A 258 21.13 1.95 -3.86
CA SER A 258 22.39 1.34 -3.41
C SER A 258 23.07 2.22 -2.37
N HIS A 259 23.88 1.63 -1.50
CA HIS A 259 24.66 2.34 -0.50
C HIS A 259 25.60 3.41 -1.09
N ARG A 260 26.04 3.24 -2.35
CA ARG A 260 26.83 4.26 -3.07
C ARG A 260 26.10 5.61 -3.19
N MET A 261 24.78 5.61 -3.01
CA MET A 261 23.91 6.79 -3.15
C MET A 261 23.31 7.22 -1.81
N VAL A 262 23.95 6.89 -0.67
CA VAL A 262 23.42 7.17 0.68
C VAL A 262 23.02 8.63 0.90
N LYS A 263 23.82 9.60 0.45
CA LYS A 263 23.49 11.02 0.56
C LYS A 263 22.18 11.36 -0.14
N GLN A 264 21.95 10.80 -1.33
CA GLN A 264 20.73 11.01 -2.10
C GLN A 264 19.53 10.30 -1.46
N ALA A 265 19.73 9.09 -0.94
CA ALA A 265 18.67 8.34 -0.26
C ALA A 265 18.17 9.12 0.96
N VAL A 266 19.08 9.48 1.86
CA VAL A 266 18.74 10.21 3.10
C VAL A 266 18.11 11.57 2.79
N HIS A 267 18.66 12.33 1.84
CA HIS A 267 18.10 13.63 1.46
C HIS A 267 16.66 13.54 0.92
N ARG A 268 16.29 12.41 0.31
CA ARG A 268 14.94 12.17 -0.21
C ARG A 268 14.04 11.42 0.78
N GLY A 269 14.48 11.19 2.01
CA GLY A 269 13.71 10.46 3.00
C GLY A 269 13.69 8.95 2.80
N HIS A 270 14.64 8.37 2.06
CA HIS A 270 14.70 6.94 1.78
C HIS A 270 15.91 6.22 2.37
N SER A 271 15.79 4.91 2.50
CA SER A 271 16.87 4.00 2.87
C SER A 271 17.66 3.43 1.69
N THR A 272 18.93 3.13 1.97
CA THR A 272 19.76 2.29 1.11
C THR A 272 19.67 0.81 1.51
N ALA A 273 20.08 -0.09 0.61
CA ALA A 273 20.14 -1.52 0.90
C ALA A 273 20.94 -1.87 2.18
N ARG A 274 22.11 -1.23 2.40
CA ARG A 274 22.88 -1.43 3.64
C ARG A 274 22.19 -0.91 4.90
N MET A 275 21.40 0.16 4.79
CA MET A 275 20.60 0.65 5.92
C MET A 275 19.51 -0.35 6.29
N ALA A 276 18.83 -0.92 5.28
CA ALA A 276 17.84 -1.97 5.48
C ALA A 276 18.45 -3.23 6.14
N GLY A 277 19.62 -3.67 5.69
CA GLY A 277 20.33 -4.81 6.30
C GLY A 277 20.81 -4.53 7.73
N TYR A 278 21.29 -3.31 8.01
CA TYR A 278 21.63 -2.88 9.37
C TYR A 278 20.41 -2.87 10.30
N ALA A 279 19.28 -2.31 9.84
CA ALA A 279 18.02 -2.32 10.60
C ALA A 279 17.57 -3.75 10.91
N ALA A 280 17.61 -4.64 9.91
CA ALA A 280 17.30 -6.05 10.09
C ALA A 280 18.20 -6.74 11.13
N LYS A 281 19.50 -6.41 11.14
CA LYS A 281 20.44 -6.92 12.13
C LYS A 281 20.11 -6.43 13.53
N LYS A 282 19.82 -5.13 13.69
CA LYS A 282 19.46 -4.53 14.97
C LYS A 282 18.17 -5.12 15.55
N MET A 283 17.15 -5.27 14.70
CA MET A 283 15.88 -5.91 15.06
C MET A 283 15.98 -7.43 15.24
N ASN A 284 17.13 -8.05 14.99
CA ASN A 284 17.31 -9.51 14.97
C ASN A 284 16.26 -10.24 14.11
N ALA A 285 15.94 -9.68 12.94
CA ALA A 285 14.96 -10.28 12.02
C ALA A 285 15.44 -11.66 11.52
N LYS A 286 14.54 -12.63 11.30
CA LYS A 286 14.94 -13.92 10.71
C LYS A 286 15.18 -13.81 9.19
N ILE A 287 14.29 -13.11 8.49
CA ILE A 287 14.36 -12.84 7.05
C ILE A 287 14.18 -11.34 6.80
N LEU A 288 14.97 -10.78 5.88
CA LEU A 288 14.78 -9.43 5.36
C LEU A 288 14.24 -9.50 3.93
N ALA A 289 13.05 -8.96 3.70
CA ALA A 289 12.47 -8.76 2.38
C ALA A 289 12.65 -7.30 1.94
N LEU A 290 13.38 -7.07 0.86
CA LEU A 290 13.60 -5.73 0.30
C LEU A 290 12.50 -5.40 -0.70
N THR A 291 11.98 -4.18 -0.67
CA THR A 291 10.99 -3.70 -1.65
C THR A 291 11.25 -2.23 -2.00
N HIS A 292 10.31 -1.61 -2.72
CA HIS A 292 10.30 -0.19 -3.02
C HIS A 292 11.59 0.24 -3.75
N PHE A 293 11.88 -0.40 -4.87
CA PHE A 293 13.12 -0.20 -5.62
C PHE A 293 13.00 0.96 -6.60
N SER A 294 14.04 1.79 -6.69
CA SER A 294 14.14 2.75 -7.78
C SER A 294 14.14 2.06 -9.15
N HIS A 295 13.48 2.67 -10.13
CA HIS A 295 13.50 2.28 -11.55
C HIS A 295 14.88 2.02 -12.13
N ARG A 296 15.91 2.63 -11.55
CA ARG A 296 17.32 2.45 -11.92
C ARG A 296 17.79 1.00 -11.80
N PHE A 297 17.16 0.21 -10.92
CA PHE A 297 17.55 -1.17 -10.66
C PHE A 297 16.65 -2.13 -11.43
N ARG A 298 17.19 -2.85 -12.41
CA ARG A 298 16.41 -3.84 -13.18
C ARG A 298 16.11 -5.08 -12.32
N HIS A 299 15.07 -5.81 -12.72
CA HIS A 299 14.77 -7.13 -12.14
C HIS A 299 15.95 -8.09 -12.36
N TRP A 300 16.06 -9.12 -11.52
CA TRP A 300 17.03 -10.22 -11.62
C TRP A 300 17.35 -10.59 -13.08
N SER A 301 18.64 -10.52 -13.44
CA SER A 301 19.19 -11.00 -14.71
C SER A 301 20.59 -11.53 -14.45
N VAL A 302 20.85 -12.74 -14.94
CA VAL A 302 22.14 -13.45 -14.79
C VAL A 302 23.19 -12.88 -15.76
N ASP A 303 22.76 -12.22 -16.84
CA ASP A 303 23.63 -11.63 -17.87
C ASP A 303 24.07 -10.19 -17.56
N ALA A 304 24.12 -9.83 -16.27
CA ALA A 304 24.36 -8.47 -15.83
C ALA A 304 25.86 -8.16 -15.71
N GLY A 305 26.63 -8.35 -16.79
CA GLY A 305 27.88 -7.62 -16.95
C GLY A 305 27.56 -6.13 -16.92
N ASN A 306 27.74 -5.48 -15.76
CA ASN A 306 27.50 -4.05 -15.49
C ASN A 306 26.05 -3.56 -15.18
N CYS A 307 25.03 -4.42 -15.05
CA CYS A 307 23.67 -3.95 -14.76
C CYS A 307 23.37 -3.80 -13.26
N ARG A 308 22.96 -2.60 -12.81
CA ARG A 308 22.37 -2.36 -11.49
C ARG A 308 21.07 -3.14 -11.36
N THR A 309 21.07 -4.26 -10.64
CA THR A 309 19.89 -5.11 -10.42
C THR A 309 19.44 -5.10 -8.96
N THR A 310 18.22 -5.54 -8.69
CA THR A 310 17.73 -5.76 -7.31
C THR A 310 18.56 -6.81 -6.55
N LEU A 311 19.25 -7.71 -7.26
CA LEU A 311 20.22 -8.63 -6.66
C LEU A 311 21.39 -7.89 -6.02
N HIS A 312 21.94 -6.88 -6.69
CA HIS A 312 23.05 -6.10 -6.13
C HIS A 312 22.64 -5.44 -4.80
N LEU A 313 21.40 -4.94 -4.72
CA LEU A 313 20.83 -4.41 -3.49
C LEU A 313 20.69 -5.50 -2.42
N ALA A 314 20.22 -6.69 -2.78
CA ALA A 314 20.13 -7.82 -1.83
C ALA A 314 21.49 -8.23 -1.27
N LEU A 315 22.54 -8.26 -2.09
CA LEU A 315 23.91 -8.56 -1.66
C LEU A 315 24.45 -7.48 -0.71
N GLU A 316 24.27 -6.20 -1.05
CA GLU A 316 24.64 -5.08 -0.16
C GLU A 316 23.93 -5.17 1.19
N ALA A 317 22.63 -5.45 1.19
CA ALA A 317 21.88 -5.63 2.43
C ALA A 317 22.38 -6.84 3.23
N GLN A 318 22.66 -7.95 2.55
CA GLN A 318 23.13 -9.19 3.17
C GLN A 318 24.47 -9.01 3.89
N GLU A 319 25.39 -8.22 3.34
CA GLU A 319 26.65 -7.85 4.02
C GLU A 319 26.38 -7.21 5.38
N SER A 320 25.53 -6.17 5.41
CA SER A 320 25.19 -5.46 6.65
C SER A 320 24.29 -6.25 7.60
N PHE A 321 23.50 -7.20 7.08
CA PHE A 321 22.63 -8.07 7.87
C PHE A 321 23.39 -9.22 8.56
N GLY A 322 24.66 -9.44 8.21
CA GLY A 322 25.49 -10.52 8.76
C GLY A 322 25.31 -11.84 8.04
N LYS A 323 25.20 -11.81 6.70
CA LYS A 323 25.06 -12.98 5.82
C LYS A 323 23.80 -13.85 6.07
N ARG A 324 22.77 -13.26 6.69
CA ARG A 324 21.45 -13.87 6.88
C ARG A 324 20.60 -13.81 5.59
N ALA A 325 19.42 -14.40 5.63
CA ALA A 325 18.52 -14.50 4.48
C ALA A 325 17.95 -13.13 4.07
N VAL A 326 18.30 -12.68 2.87
CA VAL A 326 17.74 -11.49 2.22
C VAL A 326 17.01 -11.89 0.96
N VAL A 327 15.81 -11.35 0.76
CA VAL A 327 14.96 -11.62 -0.40
C VAL A 327 14.64 -10.30 -1.10
N PRO A 328 15.18 -10.02 -2.30
CA PRO A 328 14.71 -8.90 -3.11
C PRO A 328 13.32 -9.23 -3.66
N ALA A 329 12.30 -8.46 -3.26
CA ALA A 329 10.94 -8.70 -3.69
C ALA A 329 10.76 -8.46 -5.20
N SER A 330 9.77 -9.14 -5.75
CA SER A 330 9.24 -8.88 -7.08
C SER A 330 7.72 -8.89 -7.02
N ASP A 331 7.08 -8.24 -7.98
CA ASP A 331 5.63 -8.31 -8.12
C ASP A 331 5.21 -9.79 -8.23
N PHE A 332 4.19 -10.14 -7.46
CA PHE A 332 3.65 -11.48 -7.22
C PHE A 332 4.55 -12.46 -6.44
N LEU A 333 5.67 -11.99 -5.88
CA LEU A 333 6.43 -12.80 -4.93
C LEU A 333 5.55 -13.14 -3.71
N ARG A 334 5.59 -14.41 -3.30
CA ARG A 334 4.95 -14.90 -2.08
C ARG A 334 5.99 -15.40 -1.09
N ILE A 335 5.88 -14.96 0.16
CA ILE A 335 6.73 -15.43 1.26
C ILE A 335 5.83 -16.02 2.35
N PRO A 336 5.76 -17.36 2.48
CA PRO A 336 5.06 -18.01 3.58
C PRO A 336 5.72 -17.66 4.92
N VAL A 337 4.91 -17.40 5.95
CA VAL A 337 5.42 -17.20 7.33
C VAL A 337 4.95 -18.38 8.17
N PRO A 338 5.78 -19.43 8.31
CA PRO A 338 5.40 -20.62 9.08
C PRO A 338 5.19 -20.24 10.54
N ARG A 339 4.34 -20.99 11.25
CA ARG A 339 4.30 -20.87 12.71
C ARG A 339 5.64 -21.34 13.28
N PRO A 340 6.14 -20.69 14.35
CA PRO A 340 7.24 -21.28 15.10
C PRO A 340 6.83 -22.69 15.57
N PRO A 341 7.75 -23.66 15.62
CA PRO A 341 7.47 -24.96 16.20
C PRO A 341 6.94 -24.76 17.63
N HIS A 342 5.89 -25.49 17.99
CA HIS A 342 5.42 -25.54 19.37
C HIS A 342 6.54 -26.18 20.20
N GLU A 343 7.03 -25.48 21.22
CA GLU A 343 7.85 -26.07 22.28
C GLU A 343 7.00 -26.96 23.18
#